data_AF-K1RS37-F1
#
_entry.id   AF-K1RS37-F1
#
_cell.length_a   1.000
_cell.length_b   1.000
_cell.length_c   1.000
_cell.angle_alpha   90.00
_cell.angle_beta   90.00
_cell.angle_gamma   90.00
#
_symmetry.space_group_name_H-M   'P 1'
#
loop_
_entity.id
_entity.type
_entity.pdbx_description
1 polymer ?
#
loop_
_entity_poly.entity_id
_entity_poly.type
_entity_poly.pdbx_seq_one_letter_code
_entity_poly.pdbx_strand_id
1 'polypeptide(L)'
;MKTNKSILLIKSAIIAFVLTTLYSVIPFQAVCAEIPNNVFRFHILANSDTEEDQTLKLKVRDKVLERTKILFDTANSKSDAEEFVKANLETIEE
;
A
#
# COMPACT_ATOMS: atom_id res chain seq x y z
N MET A 1 -34.71 -30.28 28.50
CA MET A 1 -34.75 -29.98 27.04
C MET A 1 -34.25 -28.58 26.67
N LYS A 2 -34.34 -27.55 27.53
CA LYS A 2 -33.82 -26.19 27.25
C LYS A 2 -32.31 -26.14 27.03
N THR A 3 -31.53 -26.87 27.84
CA THR A 3 -30.06 -26.82 27.87
C THR A 3 -29.39 -27.23 26.55
N ASN A 4 -29.92 -28.24 25.87
CA ASN A 4 -29.35 -28.73 24.59
C ASN A 4 -29.57 -27.72 23.45
N LYS A 5 -30.70 -27.00 23.47
CA LYS A 5 -31.01 -25.97 22.47
C LYS A 5 -30.12 -24.74 22.68
N SER A 6 -29.86 -24.36 23.93
CA SER A 6 -28.91 -23.29 24.29
C SER A 6 -27.47 -23.63 23.84
N ILE A 7 -27.02 -24.87 24.07
CA ILE A 7 -25.70 -25.33 23.63
C ILE A 7 -25.59 -25.33 22.10
N LEU A 8 -26.65 -25.72 21.39
CA LEU A 8 -26.70 -25.67 19.93
C LEU A 8 -26.56 -24.23 19.40
N LEU A 9 -27.25 -23.27 20.02
CA LEU A 9 -27.18 -21.85 19.64
C LEU A 9 -25.79 -21.24 19.86
N ILE A 10 -25.12 -21.59 20.96
CA ILE A 10 -23.76 -21.13 21.24
C ILE A 10 -22.78 -21.68 20.18
N LYS A 11 -22.88 -22.97 19.84
CA LYS A 11 -22.05 -23.58 18.79
C LYS A 11 -22.27 -22.92 17.43
N SER A 12 -23.52 -22.65 17.06
CA SER A 12 -23.81 -21.96 15.80
C SER A 12 -23.28 -20.53 15.79
N ALA A 13 -23.31 -19.82 16.93
CA ALA A 13 -22.78 -18.45 17.03
C ALA A 13 -21.25 -18.44 16.86
N ILE A 14 -20.54 -19.41 17.46
CA ILE A 14 -19.09 -19.55 17.30
C ILE A 14 -18.74 -19.86 15.83
N ILE A 15 -19.47 -20.79 15.21
CA ILE A 15 -19.25 -21.14 13.79
C ILE A 15 -19.52 -19.93 12.90
N ALA A 16 -20.61 -19.18 13.13
CA ALA A 16 -20.92 -17.98 12.38
C ALA A 16 -19.84 -16.90 12.54
N PHE A 17 -19.31 -16.71 13.75
CA PHE A 17 -18.20 -15.79 14.00
C PHE A 17 -16.94 -16.19 13.23
N VAL A 18 -16.56 -17.47 13.29
CA VAL A 18 -15.39 -17.99 12.55
C VAL A 18 -15.58 -17.87 11.04
N LEU A 19 -16.77 -18.16 10.51
CA LEU A 19 -17.05 -18.02 9.09
C LEU A 19 -17.00 -16.54 8.65
N THR A 20 -17.50 -15.63 9.48
CA THR A 20 -17.49 -14.19 9.19
C THR A 20 -16.07 -13.64 9.17
N THR A 21 -15.21 -14.04 10.11
CA THR A 21 -13.81 -13.61 10.13
C THR A 21 -13.03 -14.16 8.95
N LEU A 22 -13.22 -15.44 8.61
CA LEU A 22 -12.60 -16.04 7.42
C LEU A 22 -13.03 -15.34 6.13
N TYR A 23 -14.33 -15.06 5.99
CA TYR A 23 -14.86 -14.34 4.83
C TYR A 23 -14.29 -12.93 4.68
N SER A 24 -13.98 -12.25 5.79
CA SER A 24 -13.39 -10.90 5.75
C SER A 24 -11.88 -10.92 5.46
N VAL A 25 -11.13 -11.88 6.02
CA VAL A 25 -9.65 -11.85 5.98
C VAL A 25 -9.11 -12.41 4.65
N ILE A 26 -9.74 -13.43 4.08
CA ILE A 26 -9.28 -14.07 2.84
C ILE A 26 -9.25 -13.09 1.64
N PRO A 27 -10.33 -12.37 1.29
CA PRO A 27 -10.30 -11.43 0.16
C PRO A 27 -9.38 -10.24 0.44
N PHE A 28 -9.29 -9.80 1.69
CA PHE A 28 -8.40 -8.72 2.09
C PHE A 28 -6.93 -9.06 1.83
N GLN A 29 -6.51 -10.28 2.14
CA GLN A 29 -5.14 -10.72 1.88
C GLN A 29 -4.79 -10.74 0.39
N ALA A 30 -5.74 -11.12 -0.48
CA ALA A 30 -5.54 -11.09 -1.92
C ALA A 30 -5.34 -9.66 -2.44
N VAL A 31 -6.16 -8.70 -2.00
CA VAL A 31 -6.01 -7.28 -2.36
C VAL A 31 -4.68 -6.71 -1.84
N CYS A 32 -4.32 -7.02 -0.59
CA CYS A 32 -3.05 -6.56 -0.02
C CYS A 32 -1.81 -7.14 -0.73
N ALA A 33 -1.90 -8.33 -1.31
CA ALA A 33 -0.82 -8.93 -2.08
C ALA A 33 -0.62 -8.24 -3.44
N GLU A 34 -1.66 -7.59 -3.97
CA GLU A 34 -1.61 -6.93 -5.28
C GLU A 34 -1.05 -5.49 -5.20
N ILE A 35 -1.31 -4.77 -4.10
CA ILE A 35 -0.85 -3.39 -3.92
C ILE A 35 0.67 -3.21 -4.17
N PRO A 36 1.58 -4.03 -3.60
CA PRO A 36 3.01 -3.87 -3.82
C PRO A 36 3.43 -3.99 -5.29
N ASN A 37 2.68 -4.73 -6.10
CA ASN A 37 3.00 -4.94 -7.51
C ASN A 37 2.63 -3.76 -8.39
N ASN A 38 1.66 -2.94 -7.97
CA ASN A 38 1.11 -1.83 -8.75
C ASN A 38 1.57 -0.44 -8.26
N VAL A 39 2.48 -0.37 -7.29
CA VAL A 39 3.03 0.90 -6.77
C VAL A 39 4.49 1.08 -7.13
N PHE A 40 4.85 2.29 -7.54
CA PHE A 40 6.23 2.72 -7.68
C PHE A 40 6.71 3.35 -6.36
N ARG A 41 7.82 2.85 -5.80
CA ARG A 41 8.33 3.28 -4.49
C ARG A 41 9.58 4.14 -4.65
N PHE A 42 9.48 5.40 -4.24
CA PHE A 42 10.64 6.28 -4.14
C PHE A 42 11.36 6.09 -2.81
N HIS A 43 12.64 5.77 -2.88
CA HIS A 43 13.51 5.78 -1.70
C HIS A 43 14.31 7.07 -1.66
N ILE A 44 13.96 7.96 -0.74
CA ILE A 44 14.66 9.25 -0.56
C ILE A 44 15.52 9.13 0.69
N LEU A 45 16.82 9.28 0.50
CA LEU A 45 17.82 9.21 1.55
C LEU A 45 17.94 10.58 2.23
N ALA A 46 17.90 10.61 3.56
CA ALA A 46 18.29 11.79 4.32
C ALA A 46 19.79 11.70 4.63
N ASN A 47 20.44 12.85 4.76
CA ASN A 47 21.84 12.90 5.12
C ASN A 47 22.09 12.48 6.58
N SER A 48 21.11 12.66 7.48
CA SER A 48 21.15 12.19 8.87
C SER A 48 19.74 12.08 9.50
N ASP A 49 19.67 11.62 10.76
CA ASP A 49 18.45 11.56 11.58
C ASP A 49 18.10 12.88 12.29
N THR A 50 18.84 13.97 12.01
CA THR A 50 18.51 15.29 12.55
C THR A 50 17.17 15.82 12.04
N GLU A 51 16.50 16.65 12.83
CA GLU A 51 15.19 17.20 12.47
C GLU A 51 15.27 18.02 11.17
N GLU A 52 16.37 18.74 10.97
CA GLU A 52 16.66 19.52 9.78
C GLU A 52 16.75 18.64 8.53
N ASP A 53 17.53 17.55 8.58
CA ASP A 53 17.72 16.64 7.45
C ASP A 53 16.46 15.82 7.15
N GLN A 54 15.69 15.44 8.17
CA GLN A 54 14.40 14.77 7.97
C GLN A 54 13.36 15.74 7.37
N THR A 55 13.35 16.99 7.80
CA THR A 55 12.49 18.04 7.21
C THR A 55 12.86 18.29 5.75
N LEU A 56 14.16 18.33 5.43
CA LEU A 56 14.64 18.46 4.06
C LEU A 56 14.21 17.26 3.20
N LYS A 57 14.35 16.03 3.72
CA LYS A 57 13.88 14.82 3.04
C LYS A 57 12.39 14.87 2.68
N LEU A 58 11.54 15.36 3.59
CA LEU A 58 10.12 15.53 3.32
C LEU A 58 9.88 16.55 2.20
N LYS A 59 10.59 17.67 2.19
CA LYS A 59 10.50 18.68 1.12
C LYS A 59 10.96 18.14 -0.23
N VAL A 60 12.07 17.41 -0.27
CA VAL A 60 12.57 16.75 -1.49
C VAL A 60 11.56 15.73 -1.98
N ARG A 61 10.99 14.91 -1.08
CA ARG A 61 9.91 13.97 -1.42
C ARG A 61 8.75 14.66 -2.08
N ASP A 62 8.25 15.72 -1.49
CA ASP A 62 7.06 16.40 -2.00
C ASP A 62 7.34 17.02 -3.38
N LYS A 63 8.55 17.54 -3.60
CA LYS A 63 8.98 18.07 -4.90
C LYS A 63 9.14 16.99 -5.97
N VAL A 64 9.75 15.86 -5.66
CA VAL A 64 9.88 14.72 -6.58
C VAL A 64 8.50 14.17 -6.93
N LEU A 65 7.58 14.06 -5.97
CA LEU A 65 6.20 13.62 -6.22
C LEU A 65 5.44 14.61 -7.12
N GLU A 66 5.60 15.92 -6.91
CA GLU A 66 4.98 16.95 -7.76
C GLU A 66 5.43 16.84 -9.23
N ARG A 67 6.73 16.64 -9.46
CA ARG A 67 7.29 16.49 -10.82
C ARG A 67 6.88 15.19 -11.48
N THR A 68 6.92 14.09 -10.72
CA THR A 68 6.63 12.75 -11.24
C THR A 68 5.13 12.49 -11.44
N LYS A 69 4.25 13.28 -10.81
CA LYS A 69 2.80 13.17 -11.01
C LYS A 69 2.39 13.26 -12.48
N ILE A 70 2.93 14.23 -13.22
CA ILE A 70 2.62 14.42 -14.66
C ILE A 70 3.14 13.23 -15.48
N LEU A 71 4.31 12.69 -15.11
CA LEU A 71 4.93 11.55 -15.77
C LEU A 71 4.10 10.27 -15.55
N PHE A 72 3.59 10.04 -14.34
CA PHE A 72 2.78 8.86 -14.03
C PHE A 72 1.32 8.96 -14.48
N ASP A 73 0.73 10.15 -14.54
CA ASP A 73 -0.61 10.34 -15.10
C ASP A 73 -0.68 9.93 -16.60
N THR A 74 0.48 9.88 -17.27
CA THR A 74 0.60 9.48 -18.69
C THR A 74 0.96 7.99 -18.86
N ALA A 75 1.39 7.31 -17.79
CA ALA A 75 1.81 5.92 -17.84
C ALA A 75 0.61 4.96 -17.76
N ASN A 76 0.45 4.08 -18.74
CA ASN A 76 -0.67 3.12 -18.77
C ASN A 76 -0.31 1.77 -18.12
N SER A 77 0.98 1.54 -17.87
CA SER A 77 1.50 0.32 -17.24
C SER A 77 2.68 0.62 -16.32
N LYS A 78 2.98 -0.32 -15.41
CA LYS A 78 4.19 -0.25 -14.58
C LYS A 78 5.47 -0.19 -15.42
N SER A 79 5.52 -0.95 -16.52
CA SER A 79 6.68 -0.94 -17.43
C SER A 79 6.87 0.44 -18.05
N ASP A 80 5.77 1.08 -18.46
CA ASP A 80 5.81 2.42 -19.02
C ASP A 80 6.30 3.42 -17.97
N ALA A 81 5.78 3.32 -16.74
CA ALA A 81 6.20 4.16 -15.63
C ALA A 81 7.71 4.01 -15.32
N GLU A 82 8.24 2.79 -15.35
CA GLU A 82 9.67 2.53 -15.18
C GLU A 82 10.51 3.11 -16.32
N GLU A 83 10.06 3.01 -17.57
CA GLU A 83 10.74 3.57 -18.73
C GLU A 83 10.71 5.10 -18.71
N PHE A 84 9.57 5.71 -18.35
CA PHE A 84 9.45 7.16 -18.20
C PHE A 84 10.35 7.70 -17.10
N VAL A 85 10.43 7.02 -15.96
CA VAL A 85 11.36 7.42 -14.89
C VAL A 85 12.80 7.32 -15.39
N LYS A 86 13.20 6.22 -16.04
CA LYS A 86 14.56 6.07 -16.59
C LYS A 86 14.91 7.16 -17.60
N ALA A 87 13.99 7.53 -18.47
CA ALA A 87 14.19 8.57 -19.48
C ALA A 87 14.27 9.98 -18.88
N ASN A 88 13.72 10.19 -17.67
CA ASN A 88 13.68 11.48 -16.99
C ASN A 88 14.53 11.51 -15.70
N LEU A 89 15.40 10.51 -15.48
CA LEU A 89 16.23 10.42 -14.28
C LEU A 89 17.09 11.68 -14.11
N GLU A 90 17.71 12.18 -15.19
CA GLU A 90 18.52 13.40 -15.16
C GLU A 90 17.72 14.61 -14.66
N THR A 91 16.48 14.76 -15.11
CA THR A 91 15.57 15.85 -14.68
C THR A 91 15.05 15.69 -13.25
N ILE A 92 15.06 14.46 -12.71
CA ILE A 92 14.61 14.15 -11.34
C ILE A 92 15.78 14.29 -10.35
N GLU A 93 17.02 14.11 -10.81
CA GLU A 93 18.25 14.27 -10.02
C GLU A 93 18.68 15.74 -9.85
N GLU A 94 18.25 16.65 -10.73
CA GLU A 94 18.41 18.12 -10.61
C GLU A 94 17.49 18.77 -9.57
#